data_AF-A0A7S1YET1-F1
#
_entry.id   AF-A0A7S1YET1-F1
#
_cell.length_a   1.000
_cell.length_b   1.000
_cell.length_c   1.000
_cell.angle_alpha   90.00
_cell.angle_beta   90.00
_cell.angle_gamma   90.00
#
_symmetry.space_group_name_H-M   'P 1'
#
loop_
_entity.id
_entity.type
_entity.pdbx_description
1 polymer ?
#
loop_
_entity_poly.entity_id
_entity_poly.type
_entity_poly.pdbx_seq_one_letter_code
_entity_poly.pdbx_strand_id
1 'polypeptide(L)'
;RGLCKGSSSYSSKILPVHEFATPSFPKAPHVRECRHRVTSVAGHVFSIDFPAEYQSWDSVDPAELFGAPTKQKPTKGSIVKHLQDQARGVDFIVLWMDGDREGENINFEVLDTCMHLMR
;
A
#
# COMPACT_ATOMS: atom_id res chain seq x y z
N ARG A 1 -4.65 9.19 -30.98
CA ARG A 1 -5.67 8.15 -30.71
C ARG A 1 -5.65 7.92 -29.19
N GLY A 2 -6.65 8.45 -28.47
CA GLY A 2 -6.67 8.38 -27.00
C GLY A 2 -6.79 6.94 -26.53
N LEU A 3 -5.81 6.51 -25.73
CA LEU A 3 -5.83 5.22 -25.05
C LEU A 3 -6.82 5.32 -23.90
N CYS A 4 -7.71 4.34 -23.80
CA CYS A 4 -8.74 4.11 -22.78
C CYS A 4 -9.83 5.19 -22.55
N LYS A 5 -11.09 4.78 -22.77
CA LYS A 5 -12.29 5.42 -22.21
C LYS A 5 -12.37 5.08 -20.71
N GLY A 6 -11.52 5.70 -19.89
CA GLY A 6 -11.58 5.56 -18.44
C GLY A 6 -12.65 6.49 -17.85
N SER A 7 -13.54 5.97 -17.02
CA SER A 7 -14.40 6.78 -16.16
C SER A 7 -13.63 7.04 -14.86
N SER A 8 -13.24 8.29 -14.60
CA SER A 8 -12.63 8.65 -13.32
C SER A 8 -13.70 8.68 -12.23
N SER A 9 -13.70 7.68 -11.35
CA SER A 9 -14.50 7.70 -10.13
C SER A 9 -13.64 8.23 -8.99
N TYR A 10 -13.78 9.51 -8.66
CA TYR A 10 -13.11 10.14 -7.52
C TYR A 10 -13.71 9.61 -6.22
N SER A 11 -13.04 8.65 -5.57
CA SER A 11 -13.45 8.16 -4.25
C SER A 11 -12.26 7.96 -3.33
N SER A 12 -11.63 9.06 -2.90
CA SER A 12 -11.12 9.29 -1.54
C SER A 12 -10.48 10.69 -1.46
N LYS A 13 -10.53 11.35 -0.30
CA LYS A 13 -9.94 12.69 -0.08
C LYS A 13 -8.39 12.69 0.02
N ILE A 14 -7.73 11.55 -0.18
CA ILE A 14 -6.33 11.35 0.26
C ILE A 14 -5.44 10.87 -0.89
N LEU A 15 -5.86 9.85 -1.65
CA LEU A 15 -5.16 9.37 -2.84
C LEU A 15 -6.15 9.04 -3.97
N PRO A 16 -5.94 9.55 -5.19
CA PRO A 16 -6.80 9.25 -6.32
C PRO A 16 -6.85 7.75 -6.63
N VAL A 17 -8.04 7.27 -7.01
CA VAL A 17 -8.24 5.93 -7.56
C VAL A 17 -8.67 6.10 -9.01
N HIS A 18 -7.94 5.50 -9.92
CA HIS A 18 -8.23 5.49 -11.35
C HIS A 18 -8.76 4.11 -11.74
N GLU A 19 -9.94 4.07 -12.35
CA GLU A 19 -10.58 2.82 -12.76
C GLU A 19 -10.74 2.75 -14.28
N PHE A 20 -10.46 1.58 -14.83
CA PHE A 20 -10.70 1.27 -16.25
C PHE A 20 -10.86 -0.23 -16.45
N ALA A 21 -11.49 -0.63 -17.55
CA ALA A 21 -11.69 -2.02 -17.90
C ALA A 21 -10.87 -2.41 -19.15
N THR A 22 -10.35 -3.64 -19.17
CA THR A 22 -9.72 -4.22 -20.36
C THR A 22 -10.35 -5.57 -20.70
N PRO A 23 -10.51 -5.91 -21.99
CA PRO A 23 -11.12 -7.18 -22.41
C PRO A 23 -10.22 -8.40 -22.18
N SER A 24 -8.94 -8.20 -21.89
CA SER A 24 -8.02 -9.29 -21.55
C SER A 24 -7.05 -8.88 -20.45
N PHE A 25 -6.69 -9.85 -19.62
CA PHE A 25 -5.61 -9.74 -18.65
C PHE A 25 -4.72 -10.98 -18.80
N PRO A 26 -3.42 -10.84 -19.10
CA PRO A 26 -2.55 -11.98 -19.43
C PRO A 26 -2.51 -13.08 -18.35
N LYS A 27 -2.72 -12.72 -17.08
CA LYS A 27 -2.74 -13.68 -15.96
C LYS A 27 -4.12 -14.30 -15.69
N ALA A 28 -5.17 -13.84 -16.36
CA ALA A 28 -6.52 -14.38 -16.28
C ALA A 28 -7.17 -14.51 -17.68
N PRO A 29 -6.66 -15.42 -18.53
CA PRO A 29 -7.07 -15.50 -19.94
C PRO A 29 -8.53 -15.94 -20.15
N HIS A 30 -9.15 -16.55 -19.13
CA HIS A 30 -10.55 -16.98 -19.16
C HIS A 30 -11.54 -15.86 -18.80
N VAL A 31 -11.04 -14.73 -18.29
CA VAL A 31 -11.86 -13.60 -17.89
C VAL A 31 -12.12 -12.71 -19.10
N ARG A 32 -13.40 -12.44 -19.39
CA ARG A 32 -13.84 -11.63 -20.54
C ARG A 32 -13.58 -10.13 -20.38
N GLU A 33 -13.54 -9.66 -19.14
CA GLU A 33 -13.28 -8.26 -18.81
C GLU A 33 -12.59 -8.19 -17.44
N CYS A 34 -11.47 -7.49 -17.38
CA CYS A 34 -10.73 -7.22 -16.15
C CYS A 34 -10.91 -5.75 -15.79
N ARG A 35 -11.41 -5.48 -14.58
CA ARG A 35 -11.50 -4.14 -14.02
C ARG A 35 -10.21 -3.84 -13.25
N HIS A 36 -9.51 -2.81 -13.69
CA HIS A 36 -8.31 -2.28 -13.06
C HIS A 36 -8.70 -1.17 -12.08
N ARG A 37 -8.15 -1.23 -10.87
CA ARG A 37 -8.16 -0.12 -9.91
C ARG A 37 -6.71 0.26 -9.66
N VAL A 38 -6.33 1.46 -10.03
CA VAL A 38 -4.98 1.97 -9.87
C VAL A 38 -4.99 3.09 -8.85
N THR A 39 -4.21 2.91 -7.79
CA THR A 39 -3.96 3.91 -6.75
C THR A 39 -2.46 3.98 -6.51
N SER A 40 -2.02 5.01 -5.79
CA SER A 40 -0.64 5.16 -5.34
C SER A 40 -0.52 5.04 -3.82
N VAL A 41 0.71 5.17 -3.32
CA VAL A 41 1.06 5.54 -1.95
C VAL A 41 1.87 6.85 -1.98
N ALA A 42 1.99 7.55 -0.85
CA ALA A 42 2.76 8.78 -0.75
C ALA A 42 3.97 8.57 0.18
N GLY A 43 4.96 7.80 -0.30
CA GLY A 43 6.08 7.30 0.50
C GLY A 43 5.72 6.01 1.24
N HIS A 44 6.44 5.72 2.32
CA HIS A 44 6.19 4.53 3.15
C HIS A 44 4.78 4.51 3.74
N VAL A 45 4.21 3.31 3.78
CA VAL A 45 2.96 3.02 4.49
C VAL A 45 3.22 2.97 5.99
N PHE A 46 4.39 2.48 6.40
CA PHE A 46 4.79 2.38 7.80
C PHE A 46 6.09 3.14 8.11
N SER A 47 6.20 3.63 9.34
CA SER A 47 7.44 4.12 9.94
C SER A 47 7.86 3.19 11.07
N ILE A 48 9.17 3.02 11.26
CA ILE A 48 9.72 2.26 12.38
C ILE A 48 9.93 3.23 13.56
N ASP A 49 9.50 2.81 14.74
CA ASP A 49 9.58 3.61 15.96
C ASP A 49 9.78 2.69 17.18
N PHE A 50 10.24 3.26 18.29
CA PHE A 50 10.37 2.52 19.54
C PHE A 50 9.01 2.41 20.29
N PRO A 51 8.84 1.38 21.15
CA PRO A 51 7.78 1.31 22.16
C PRO A 51 7.70 2.57 23.02
N ALA A 52 6.53 2.82 23.61
CA ALA A 52 6.28 4.05 24.36
C ALA A 52 7.24 4.23 25.54
N GLU A 53 7.69 3.12 26.16
CA GLU A 53 8.68 3.15 27.23
C GLU A 53 10.06 3.70 26.81
N TYR A 54 10.39 3.65 25.51
CA TYR A 54 11.68 4.06 24.95
C TYR A 54 11.64 5.42 24.23
N GLN A 55 10.51 6.14 24.25
CA GLN A 55 10.34 7.39 23.49
C GLN A 55 10.76 8.67 24.24
N SER A 56 11.09 8.58 25.53
CA SER A 56 11.47 9.73 26.35
C SER A 56 12.99 9.79 26.54
N TRP A 57 13.60 10.84 25.99
CA TRP A 57 15.05 11.09 26.07
C TRP A 57 15.55 11.27 27.50
N ASP A 58 14.70 11.74 28.41
CA ASP A 58 15.07 11.99 29.81
C ASP A 58 15.00 10.72 30.68
N SER A 59 14.35 9.66 30.19
CA SER A 59 14.06 8.45 30.98
C SER A 59 14.75 7.18 30.47
N VAL A 60 15.46 7.26 29.35
CA VAL A 60 16.07 6.11 28.68
C VAL A 60 17.56 6.38 28.51
N ASP A 61 18.40 5.48 29.00
CA ASP A 61 19.82 5.51 28.65
C ASP A 61 19.96 5.22 27.14
N PRO A 62 20.60 6.11 26.34
CA PRO A 62 20.79 5.88 24.92
C PRO A 62 21.45 4.53 24.58
N ALA A 63 22.24 3.95 25.49
CA ALA A 63 22.83 2.62 25.31
C ALA A 63 21.77 1.50 25.25
N GLU A 64 20.63 1.64 25.92
CA GLU A 64 19.55 0.65 25.91
C GLU A 64 18.86 0.56 24.53
N LEU A 65 18.88 1.64 23.74
CA LEU A 65 18.24 1.69 22.42
C LEU A 65 18.87 0.71 21.41
N PHE A 66 20.13 0.31 21.62
CA PHE A 66 20.78 -0.70 20.77
C PHE A 66 20.17 -2.10 20.93
N GLY A 67 19.56 -2.39 22.09
CA GLY A 67 18.88 -3.65 22.39
C GLY A 67 17.35 -3.55 22.42
N ALA A 68 16.79 -2.34 22.33
CA ALA A 68 15.36 -2.10 22.43
C ALA A 68 14.61 -2.67 21.20
N PRO A 69 13.43 -3.28 21.41
CA PRO A 69 12.61 -3.73 20.29
C PRO A 69 12.06 -2.54 19.51
N THR A 70 11.77 -2.73 18.22
CA THR A 70 11.12 -1.71 17.38
C THR A 70 9.73 -2.16 16.96
N LYS A 71 8.87 -1.20 16.62
CA LYS A 71 7.53 -1.44 16.09
C LYS A 71 7.28 -0.61 14.85
N GLN A 72 6.53 -1.18 13.92
CA GLN A 72 6.00 -0.45 12.78
C GLN A 72 4.73 0.31 13.20
N LYS A 73 4.61 1.56 12.76
CA LYS A 73 3.43 2.41 12.92
C LYS A 73 2.99 2.94 11.56
N PRO A 74 1.70 2.96 11.22
CA PRO A 74 1.23 3.59 10.00
C PRO A 74 1.65 5.06 9.94
N THR A 75 2.22 5.51 8.82
CA THR A 75 2.60 6.93 8.63
C THR A 75 1.37 7.82 8.66
N LYS A 76 0.25 7.31 8.13
CA LYS A 76 -1.10 7.90 8.24
C LYS A 76 -2.11 6.78 8.41
N GLY A 77 -2.94 6.81 9.45
CA GLY A 77 -3.97 5.78 9.66
C GLY A 77 -4.93 5.61 8.46
N SER A 78 -5.09 6.68 7.67
CA SER A 78 -5.90 6.65 6.47
C SER A 78 -5.29 5.89 5.29
N ILE A 79 -3.96 5.78 5.17
CA ILE A 79 -3.35 5.06 4.04
C ILE A 79 -3.62 3.56 4.14
N VAL A 80 -3.48 3.00 5.33
CA VAL A 80 -3.76 1.57 5.60
C VAL A 80 -5.21 1.26 5.25
N LYS A 81 -6.15 2.06 5.77
CA LYS A 81 -7.57 1.88 5.46
C LYS A 81 -7.86 1.99 3.97
N HIS A 82 -7.29 2.99 3.30
CA HIS A 82 -7.45 3.19 1.85
C HIS A 82 -7.00 1.95 1.06
N LEU A 83 -5.81 1.42 1.34
CA LEU A 83 -5.28 0.22 0.68
C LEU A 83 -6.17 -1.00 0.95
N GLN A 84 -6.59 -1.21 2.19
CA GLN A 84 -7.48 -2.30 2.58
C GLN A 84 -8.85 -2.22 1.87
N ASP A 85 -9.42 -1.02 1.75
CA ASP A 85 -10.67 -0.79 1.04
C ASP A 85 -10.54 -1.07 -0.47
N GLN A 86 -9.40 -0.74 -1.09
CA GLN A 86 -9.14 -1.03 -2.50
C GLN A 86 -8.82 -2.50 -2.79
N ALA A 87 -8.14 -3.19 -1.86
CA ALA A 87 -7.74 -4.59 -2.00
C ALA A 87 -8.90 -5.58 -1.84
N ARG A 88 -9.96 -5.20 -1.10
CA ARG A 88 -11.06 -6.10 -0.78
C ARG A 88 -11.72 -6.67 -2.03
N GLY A 89 -11.69 -7.99 -2.16
CA GLY A 89 -12.33 -8.72 -3.24
C GLY A 89 -11.64 -8.58 -4.60
N VAL A 90 -10.38 -8.12 -4.61
CA VAL A 90 -9.53 -8.10 -5.81
C VAL A 90 -8.83 -9.45 -5.97
N ASP A 91 -8.80 -9.97 -7.19
CA ASP A 91 -8.16 -11.26 -7.51
C ASP A 91 -6.63 -11.15 -7.71
N PHE A 92 -6.14 -9.99 -8.16
CA PHE A 92 -4.72 -9.76 -8.46
C PHE A 92 -4.24 -8.40 -7.98
N ILE A 93 -3.06 -8.35 -7.36
CA ILE A 93 -2.33 -7.12 -7.05
C ILE A 93 -1.15 -6.99 -7.98
N VAL A 94 -0.96 -5.80 -8.55
CA VAL A 94 0.20 -5.48 -9.39
C VAL A 94 0.98 -4.36 -8.69
N LEU A 95 2.22 -4.67 -8.34
CA LEU A 95 3.12 -3.78 -7.64
C LEU A 95 3.91 -2.95 -8.67
N TRP A 96 3.84 -1.63 -8.56
CA TRP A 96 4.32 -0.66 -9.57
C TRP A 96 5.21 0.43 -8.96
N MET A 97 5.85 0.13 -7.83
CA MET A 97 6.83 1.02 -7.22
C MET A 97 8.14 1.04 -8.01
N ASP A 98 8.99 2.03 -7.73
CA ASP A 98 10.28 2.20 -8.40
C ASP A 98 11.17 0.95 -8.25
N GLY A 99 11.96 0.65 -9.27
CA GLY A 99 12.79 -0.55 -9.36
C GLY A 99 14.10 -0.48 -8.54
N ASP A 100 14.01 -0.01 -7.30
CA ASP A 100 15.12 0.05 -6.35
C ASP A 100 14.77 -0.62 -5.01
N ARG A 101 15.74 -0.67 -4.09
CA ARG A 101 15.56 -1.34 -2.78
C ARG A 101 14.45 -0.71 -1.94
N GLU A 102 14.23 0.59 -2.09
CA GLU A 102 13.21 1.29 -1.32
C GLU A 102 11.82 0.99 -1.89
N GLY A 103 11.68 1.02 -3.21
CA GLY A 103 10.45 0.61 -3.88
C GLY A 103 10.08 -0.85 -3.59
N GLU A 104 11.06 -1.75 -3.51
CA GLU A 104 10.86 -3.13 -3.06
C GLU A 104 10.37 -3.21 -1.60
N ASN A 105 10.93 -2.40 -0.69
CA ASN A 105 10.46 -2.37 0.70
C ASN A 105 9.00 -1.87 0.79
N ILE A 106 8.67 -0.78 0.11
CA ILE A 106 7.30 -0.24 0.05
C ILE A 106 6.34 -1.26 -0.57
N ASN A 107 6.78 -2.02 -1.58
CA ASN A 107 6.02 -3.10 -2.17
C ASN A 107 5.62 -4.17 -1.13
N PHE A 108 6.52 -4.55 -0.24
CA PHE A 108 6.21 -5.49 0.85
C PHE A 108 5.24 -4.89 1.87
N GLU A 109 5.38 -3.61 2.23
CA GLU A 109 4.44 -2.91 3.12
C GLU A 109 3.00 -2.91 2.56
N VAL A 110 2.87 -2.63 1.26
CA VAL A 110 1.59 -2.66 0.55
C VAL A 110 1.02 -4.09 0.51
N LEU A 111 1.86 -5.07 0.18
CA LEU A 111 1.46 -6.47 0.10
C LEU A 111 0.93 -6.97 1.44
N ASP A 112 1.66 -6.76 2.54
CA ASP A 112 1.24 -7.16 3.89
C ASP A 112 -0.11 -6.54 4.27
N THR A 113 -0.31 -5.26 3.93
CA THR A 113 -1.56 -4.54 4.17
C THR A 113 -2.74 -5.11 3.40
N CYS A 114 -2.53 -5.63 2.19
CA CYS A 114 -3.61 -5.96 1.25
C CYS A 114 -3.92 -7.46 1.16
N MET A 115 -2.89 -8.32 1.25
CA MET A 115 -2.97 -9.72 0.80
C MET A 115 -4.03 -10.53 1.52
N HIS A 116 -4.22 -10.31 2.83
CA HIS A 116 -5.23 -11.00 3.64
C HIS A 116 -6.69 -10.60 3.34
N LEU A 117 -6.92 -9.57 2.52
CA LEU A 117 -8.25 -9.08 2.12
C LEU A 117 -8.59 -9.39 0.66
N MET A 118 -7.61 -9.88 -0.10
CA MET A 118 -7.77 -10.31 -1.48
C MET A 118 -8.59 -11.62 -1.53
N ARG A 119 -9.11 -11.94 -2.71
CA ARG A 119 -9.94 -13.12 -2.95
C ARG A 119 -9.12 -14.38 -3.19
#